data_AF-G4ZIF9-F1
#
_entry.id   AF-G4ZIF9-F1
#
_cell.length_a   1.000
_cell.length_b   1.000
_cell.length_c   1.000
_cell.angle_alpha   90.00
_cell.angle_beta   90.00
_cell.angle_gamma   90.00
#
_symmetry.space_group_name_H-M   'P 1'
#
loop_
_entity.id
_entity.type
_entity.pdbx_description
1 polymer ?
#
loop_
_entity_poly.entity_id
_entity_poly.type
_entity_poly.pdbx_seq_one_letter_code
_entity_poly.pdbx_strand_id
1 'polypeptide(L)'
;CGTVRKQARGTGYSNLLNHVRKEHPDYATTMAASARSGALTSFVDSKSQTVYNWLDLRVECNLPFSFPENATVRKSICTETFLKYMRLVCGEVEKDVAEALPAKFDIVFDGCTFKSEQYVGVFAVFPHDNRAETVLLAMAPIVDDEVKDHTAESHVAFLSTVLGFFNRTTNDIIYVVGDNCSTNGKVSTLLGVPLVGCASHRLNLAVTAFMGKHEKELEKLQMLMRKLRTLNAAAWLR
;
A
#
# COMPACT_ATOMS: atom_id res chain seq x y z
N CYS A 1 -5.41 -8.28 -29.19
CA CYS A 1 -4.02 -8.27 -28.67
C CYS A 1 -4.03 -8.92 -27.29
N GLY A 2 -3.04 -9.74 -26.92
CA GLY A 2 -3.05 -10.50 -25.65
C GLY A 2 -3.21 -12.02 -25.77
N THR A 3 -3.16 -12.58 -26.99
CA THR A 3 -3.10 -14.03 -27.21
C THR A 3 -1.65 -14.47 -27.41
N VAL A 4 -1.19 -15.45 -26.62
CA VAL A 4 0.14 -16.05 -26.79
C VAL A 4 0.18 -16.82 -28.11
N ARG A 5 1.01 -16.35 -29.05
CA ARG A 5 1.17 -17.01 -30.36
C ARG A 5 2.51 -17.75 -30.40
N LYS A 6 2.47 -19.05 -30.70
CA LYS A 6 3.68 -19.85 -30.91
C LYS A 6 4.38 -19.41 -32.20
N GLN A 7 5.68 -19.11 -32.10
CA GLN A 7 6.52 -18.81 -33.25
C GLN A 7 7.11 -20.10 -33.80
N ALA A 8 6.94 -20.37 -35.09
CA ALA A 8 7.59 -21.51 -35.73
C ALA A 8 9.09 -21.22 -35.90
N ARG A 9 9.95 -22.22 -35.66
CA ARG A 9 11.41 -22.08 -35.87
C ARG A 9 11.67 -21.71 -37.33
N GLY A 10 12.43 -20.64 -37.55
CA GLY A 10 12.84 -20.18 -38.88
C GLY A 10 11.92 -19.17 -39.58
N THR A 11 10.76 -18.81 -39.00
CA THR A 11 9.80 -17.89 -39.68
C THR A 11 10.00 -16.40 -39.38
N GLY A 12 11.05 -16.02 -38.63
CA GLY A 12 11.33 -14.62 -38.28
C GLY A 12 10.13 -13.88 -37.70
N TYR A 13 10.00 -12.58 -37.98
CA TYR A 13 8.91 -11.71 -37.51
C TYR A 13 7.60 -11.82 -38.30
N SER A 14 7.46 -12.80 -39.19
CA SER A 14 6.30 -12.91 -40.10
C SER A 14 4.96 -13.01 -39.37
N ASN A 15 4.91 -13.74 -38.25
CA ASN A 15 3.70 -13.88 -37.43
C ASN A 15 3.32 -12.57 -36.73
N LEU A 16 4.31 -11.79 -36.30
CA LEU A 16 4.10 -10.48 -35.70
C LEU A 16 3.59 -9.49 -36.75
N LEU A 17 4.21 -9.43 -37.92
CA LEU A 17 3.79 -8.56 -39.01
C LEU A 17 2.37 -8.89 -39.51
N ASN A 18 2.03 -10.17 -39.63
CA ASN A 18 0.68 -10.59 -40.01
C ASN A 18 -0.36 -10.21 -38.95
N HIS A 19 -0.02 -10.31 -37.66
CA HIS A 19 -0.90 -9.84 -36.60
C HIS A 19 -1.14 -8.34 -36.67
N VAL A 20 -0.05 -7.56 -36.76
CA VAL A 20 -0.11 -6.10 -36.78
C VAL A 20 -0.92 -5.64 -37.98
N ARG A 21 -0.69 -6.20 -39.18
CA ARG A 21 -1.46 -5.86 -40.38
C ARG A 21 -2.94 -6.22 -40.29
N LYS A 22 -3.28 -7.34 -39.63
CA LYS A 22 -4.67 -7.81 -39.53
C LYS A 22 -5.47 -7.10 -38.46
N GLU A 23 -4.88 -6.89 -37.29
CA GLU A 23 -5.57 -6.36 -36.10
C GLU A 23 -5.33 -4.86 -35.90
N HIS A 24 -4.31 -4.28 -36.55
CA HIS A 24 -3.99 -2.84 -36.53
C HIS A 24 -3.72 -2.32 -37.95
N PRO A 25 -4.75 -2.20 -38.81
CA PRO A 25 -4.57 -1.80 -40.21
C PRO A 25 -3.94 -0.41 -40.37
N ASP A 26 -4.08 0.44 -39.37
CA ASP A 26 -3.58 1.80 -39.26
C ASP A 26 -2.16 1.91 -38.67
N TYR A 27 -1.49 0.79 -38.36
CA TYR A 27 -0.21 0.78 -37.64
C TYR A 27 0.87 1.65 -38.30
N ALA A 28 0.91 1.74 -39.63
CA ALA A 28 1.91 2.52 -40.36
C ALA A 28 1.74 4.03 -40.11
N THR A 29 0.48 4.49 -40.10
CA THR A 29 0.13 5.88 -39.79
C THR A 29 0.40 6.19 -38.32
N THR A 30 0.07 5.25 -37.43
CA THR A 30 0.32 5.34 -35.98
C THR A 30 1.81 5.37 -35.65
N MET A 31 2.62 4.55 -36.34
CA MET A 31 4.10 4.57 -36.26
C MET A 31 4.70 5.87 -36.76
N ALA A 32 4.20 6.41 -37.88
CA ALA A 32 4.67 7.69 -38.41
C ALA A 32 4.33 8.86 -37.47
N ALA A 33 3.17 8.78 -36.79
CA ALA A 33 2.78 9.77 -35.79
C ALA A 33 3.64 9.69 -34.52
N SER A 34 4.03 8.49 -34.08
CA SER A 34 4.79 8.24 -32.85
C SER A 34 6.30 8.39 -32.98
N ALA A 35 6.85 8.22 -34.19
CA ALA A 35 8.26 8.47 -34.49
C ALA A 35 8.72 9.90 -34.13
N ARG A 36 7.78 10.86 -34.03
CA ARG A 36 8.07 12.24 -33.61
C ARG A 36 8.19 12.44 -32.09
N SER A 37 7.73 11.49 -31.29
CA SER A 37 7.69 11.57 -29.81
C SER A 37 8.56 10.51 -29.13
N GLY A 38 8.98 9.46 -29.85
CA GLY A 38 9.78 8.35 -29.28
C GLY A 38 9.01 7.47 -28.30
N ALA A 39 7.72 7.73 -28.07
CA ALA A 39 6.90 7.06 -27.09
C ALA A 39 5.96 6.03 -27.73
N LEU A 40 5.89 4.84 -27.14
CA LEU A 40 4.94 3.76 -27.49
C LEU A 40 3.47 4.11 -27.19
N THR A 41 3.20 5.31 -26.68
CA THR A 41 1.87 5.80 -26.26
C THR A 41 0.85 5.83 -27.41
N SER A 42 1.30 5.86 -28.66
CA SER A 42 0.43 5.79 -29.84
C SER A 42 -0.24 4.42 -30.03
N PHE A 43 0.29 3.36 -29.42
CA PHE A 43 -0.26 2.00 -29.50
C PHE A 43 -1.23 1.67 -28.37
N VAL A 44 -1.33 2.53 -27.37
CA VAL A 44 -2.25 2.39 -26.25
C VAL A 44 -3.53 3.13 -26.59
N ASP A 45 -4.69 2.50 -26.40
CA ASP A 45 -5.95 3.18 -26.64
C ASP A 45 -6.12 4.36 -25.67
N SER A 46 -6.84 5.39 -26.12
CA SER A 46 -6.97 6.64 -25.38
C SER A 46 -7.62 6.47 -24.00
N LYS A 47 -8.47 5.44 -23.82
CA LYS A 47 -9.11 5.15 -22.54
C LYS A 47 -8.12 4.53 -21.57
N SER A 48 -7.30 3.57 -22.01
CA SER A 48 -6.26 2.97 -21.18
C SER A 48 -5.19 4.00 -20.77
N GLN A 49 -4.74 4.83 -21.70
CA GLN A 49 -3.79 5.91 -21.40
C GLN A 49 -4.36 6.90 -20.38
N THR A 50 -5.64 7.22 -20.54
CA THR A 50 -6.37 8.07 -19.61
C THR A 50 -6.40 7.49 -18.20
N VAL A 51 -6.79 6.22 -18.07
CA VAL A 51 -6.88 5.54 -16.75
C VAL A 51 -5.50 5.48 -16.09
N TYR A 52 -4.46 5.10 -16.84
CA TYR A 52 -3.09 5.05 -16.34
C TYR A 52 -2.64 6.40 -15.79
N ASN A 53 -2.75 7.48 -16.59
CA ASN A 53 -2.32 8.81 -16.17
C ASN A 53 -3.05 9.28 -14.90
N TRP A 54 -4.31 8.89 -14.72
CA TRP A 54 -5.09 9.23 -13.53
C TRP A 54 -4.66 8.43 -12.29
N LEU A 55 -4.36 7.15 -12.45
CA LEU A 55 -3.82 6.31 -11.38
C LEU A 55 -2.46 6.84 -10.93
N ASP A 56 -1.55 7.03 -11.89
CA ASP A 56 -0.20 7.55 -11.69
C ASP A 56 -0.22 8.87 -10.92
N LEU A 57 -0.97 9.87 -11.43
CA LEU A 57 -1.09 11.17 -10.78
C LEU A 57 -1.64 11.08 -9.34
N ARG A 58 -2.72 10.32 -9.12
CA ARG A 58 -3.35 10.27 -7.79
C ARG A 58 -2.51 9.53 -6.77
N VAL A 59 -1.85 8.45 -7.19
CA VAL A 59 -0.96 7.67 -6.33
C VAL A 59 0.30 8.47 -6.01
N GLU A 60 0.97 9.04 -7.01
CA GLU A 60 2.21 9.82 -6.80
C GLU A 60 1.97 11.10 -5.98
N CYS A 61 0.85 11.78 -6.19
CA CYS A 61 0.52 13.02 -5.46
C CYS A 61 -0.26 12.78 -4.16
N ASN A 62 -0.55 11.52 -3.79
CA ASN A 62 -1.34 11.15 -2.61
C ASN A 62 -2.66 11.95 -2.49
N LEU A 63 -3.39 12.06 -3.62
CA LEU A 63 -4.61 12.87 -3.68
C LEU A 63 -5.83 12.08 -3.18
N PRO A 64 -6.80 12.73 -2.50
CA PRO A 64 -8.03 12.07 -2.08
C PRO A 64 -8.74 11.37 -3.25
N PHE A 65 -9.32 10.20 -3.00
CA PHE A 65 -10.15 9.54 -4.01
C PHE A 65 -11.39 10.38 -4.38
N SER A 66 -11.89 11.19 -3.45
CA SER A 66 -12.95 12.17 -3.65
C SER A 66 -12.46 13.53 -4.16
N PHE A 67 -11.18 13.67 -4.58
CA PHE A 67 -10.65 14.94 -5.06
C PHE A 67 -11.59 15.54 -6.11
N PRO A 68 -11.98 16.83 -5.96
CA PRO A 68 -13.10 17.37 -6.71
C PRO A 68 -12.87 17.23 -8.20
N GLU A 69 -13.94 16.87 -8.90
CA GLU A 69 -14.11 17.01 -10.34
C GLU A 69 -14.05 18.50 -10.71
N ASN A 70 -12.93 19.15 -10.44
CA ASN A 70 -12.79 20.58 -10.62
C ASN A 70 -12.87 20.86 -12.12
N ALA A 71 -13.80 21.71 -12.54
CA ALA A 71 -14.05 22.03 -13.95
C ALA A 71 -12.80 22.52 -14.71
N THR A 72 -11.78 22.98 -13.98
CA THR A 72 -10.48 23.40 -14.50
C THR A 72 -9.56 22.21 -14.85
N VAL A 73 -9.67 21.09 -14.14
CA VAL A 73 -9.00 19.81 -14.46
C VAL A 73 -9.95 19.01 -15.34
N ARG A 74 -10.13 19.46 -16.59
CA ARG A 74 -11.08 18.88 -17.52
C ARG A 74 -10.77 17.41 -17.85
N LYS A 75 -11.75 16.55 -17.54
CA LYS A 75 -12.13 15.25 -18.16
C LYS A 75 -11.27 14.03 -17.84
N SER A 76 -11.91 12.99 -17.29
CA SER A 76 -12.37 11.84 -18.11
C SER A 76 -12.84 10.58 -17.34
N ILE A 77 -12.76 10.56 -16.01
CA ILE A 77 -13.09 9.35 -15.23
C ILE A 77 -13.77 9.73 -13.92
N CYS A 78 -15.00 9.23 -13.69
CA CYS A 78 -15.72 9.41 -12.43
C CYS A 78 -15.09 8.56 -11.32
N THR A 79 -15.34 8.93 -10.06
CA THR A 79 -14.82 8.23 -8.88
C THR A 79 -15.11 6.73 -8.89
N GLU A 80 -16.32 6.31 -9.31
CA GLU A 80 -16.67 4.88 -9.39
C GLU A 80 -15.80 4.11 -10.39
N THR A 81 -15.55 4.70 -11.56
CA THR A 81 -14.69 4.10 -12.58
C THR A 81 -13.24 4.07 -12.10
N PHE A 82 -12.78 5.12 -11.40
CA PHE A 82 -11.45 5.16 -10.80
C PHE A 82 -11.27 4.04 -9.77
N LEU A 83 -12.21 3.91 -8.83
CA LEU A 83 -12.18 2.87 -7.81
C LEU A 83 -12.23 1.46 -8.42
N LYS A 84 -12.99 1.26 -9.51
CA LYS A 84 -12.99 -0.01 -10.25
C LYS A 84 -11.58 -0.34 -10.75
N TYR A 85 -10.88 0.59 -11.39
CA TYR A 85 -9.53 0.34 -11.90
C TYR A 85 -8.49 0.23 -10.78
N MET A 86 -8.60 1.01 -9.70
CA MET A 86 -7.76 0.84 -8.51
C MET A 86 -7.85 -0.57 -7.95
N ARG A 87 -9.07 -1.15 -7.82
CA ARG A 87 -9.24 -2.53 -7.35
C ARG A 87 -8.59 -3.56 -8.28
N LEU A 88 -8.68 -3.35 -9.60
CA LEU A 88 -8.02 -4.22 -10.57
C LEU A 88 -6.50 -4.13 -10.45
N VAL A 89 -5.95 -2.93 -10.30
CA VAL A 89 -4.51 -2.72 -10.08
C VAL A 89 -4.07 -3.33 -8.76
N CYS A 90 -4.82 -3.14 -7.67
CA CYS A 90 -4.55 -3.81 -6.40
C CYS A 90 -4.47 -5.33 -6.57
N GLY A 91 -5.41 -5.94 -7.30
CA GLY A 91 -5.39 -7.38 -7.55
C GLY A 91 -4.19 -7.85 -8.40
N GLU A 92 -3.65 -7.02 -9.30
CA GLU A 92 -2.40 -7.34 -10.00
C GLU A 92 -1.17 -7.14 -9.09
N VAL A 93 -1.14 -6.05 -8.31
CA VAL A 93 -0.08 -5.80 -7.32
C VAL A 93 -0.03 -6.93 -6.27
N GLU A 94 -1.18 -7.41 -5.80
CA GLU A 94 -1.25 -8.54 -4.87
C GLU A 94 -0.61 -9.81 -5.44
N LYS A 95 -0.79 -10.09 -6.74
CA LYS A 95 -0.13 -11.21 -7.42
C LYS A 95 1.36 -11.00 -7.52
N ASP A 96 1.80 -9.81 -7.94
CA ASP A 96 3.22 -9.47 -8.05
C ASP A 96 3.91 -9.60 -6.69
N VAL A 97 3.26 -9.14 -5.62
CA VAL A 97 3.75 -9.30 -4.24
C VAL A 97 3.78 -10.78 -3.84
N ALA A 98 2.75 -11.57 -4.16
CA ALA A 98 2.73 -13.00 -3.87
C ALA A 98 3.85 -13.79 -4.58
N GLU A 99 4.21 -13.37 -5.79
CA GLU A 99 5.33 -13.92 -6.57
C GLU A 99 6.69 -13.48 -6.03
N ALA A 100 6.80 -12.21 -5.60
CA ALA A 100 8.05 -11.66 -5.04
C ALA A 100 8.36 -12.17 -3.63
N LEU A 101 7.34 -12.51 -2.84
CA LEU A 101 7.51 -12.99 -1.47
C LEU A 101 8.32 -14.30 -1.46
N PRO A 102 9.43 -14.38 -0.72
CA PRO A 102 10.17 -15.63 -0.58
C PRO A 102 9.40 -16.66 0.26
N ALA A 103 9.97 -17.88 0.34
CA ALA A 103 9.43 -18.95 1.18
C ALA A 103 9.51 -18.63 2.69
N LYS A 104 10.42 -17.73 3.08
CA LYS A 104 10.58 -17.26 4.46
C LYS A 104 10.81 -15.77 4.47
N PHE A 105 10.07 -15.06 5.31
CA PHE A 105 10.12 -13.62 5.44
C PHE A 105 9.81 -13.20 6.88
N ASP A 106 10.00 -11.93 7.16
CA ASP A 106 9.74 -11.32 8.45
C ASP A 106 8.47 -10.48 8.37
N ILE A 107 7.79 -10.30 9.50
CA ILE A 107 6.63 -9.41 9.57
C ILE A 107 6.94 -8.21 10.45
N VAL A 108 6.60 -7.02 9.97
CA VAL A 108 6.50 -5.81 10.79
C VAL A 108 5.02 -5.51 11.01
N PHE A 109 4.65 -5.35 12.27
CA PHE A 109 3.34 -4.88 12.67
C PHE A 109 3.42 -3.54 13.34
N ASP A 110 2.46 -2.68 12.99
CA ASP A 110 2.26 -1.44 13.71
C ASP A 110 0.77 -1.17 13.88
N GLY A 111 0.41 -0.77 15.10
CA GLY A 111 -0.93 -0.32 15.44
C GLY A 111 -1.00 1.18 15.34
N CYS A 112 -1.94 1.73 14.58
CA CYS A 112 -2.18 3.17 14.55
C CYS A 112 -3.65 3.50 14.87
N THR A 113 -3.85 4.62 15.54
CA THR A 113 -5.20 5.11 15.85
C THR A 113 -5.54 6.25 14.91
N PHE A 114 -6.63 6.11 14.16
CA PHE A 114 -7.15 7.16 13.30
C PHE A 114 -8.62 7.42 13.61
N LYS A 115 -8.97 8.65 13.99
CA LYS A 115 -10.35 9.09 14.28
C LYS A 115 -11.13 8.13 15.23
N SER A 116 -10.45 7.65 16.26
CA SER A 116 -10.98 6.72 17.29
C SER A 116 -11.07 5.24 16.88
N GLU A 117 -10.69 4.90 15.65
CA GLU A 117 -10.57 3.50 15.21
C GLU A 117 -9.10 3.04 15.30
N GLN A 118 -8.91 1.79 15.69
CA GLN A 118 -7.60 1.15 15.72
C GLN A 118 -7.38 0.37 14.43
N TYR A 119 -6.31 0.73 13.73
CA TYR A 119 -5.84 0.06 12.53
C TYR A 119 -4.57 -0.71 12.83
N VAL A 120 -4.40 -1.82 12.13
CA VAL A 120 -3.14 -2.55 12.11
C VAL A 120 -2.60 -2.58 10.69
N GLY A 121 -1.36 -2.11 10.54
CA GLY A 121 -0.55 -2.29 9.35
C GLY A 121 0.30 -3.54 9.48
N VAL A 122 0.31 -4.35 8.43
CA VAL A 122 1.12 -5.56 8.31
C VAL A 122 2.03 -5.39 7.11
N PHE A 123 3.33 -5.49 7.34
CA PHE A 123 4.34 -5.44 6.28
C PHE A 123 5.14 -6.72 6.27
N ALA A 124 5.45 -7.24 5.08
CA ALA A 124 6.48 -8.24 4.89
C ALA A 124 7.83 -7.56 4.71
N VAL A 125 8.86 -8.11 5.34
CA VAL A 125 10.24 -7.70 5.16
C VAL A 125 11.07 -8.89 4.71
N PHE A 126 11.80 -8.73 3.61
CA PHE A 126 12.62 -9.80 3.06
C PHE A 126 13.83 -9.25 2.27
N PRO A 127 14.89 -10.03 2.10
CA PRO A 127 16.02 -9.62 1.28
C PRO A 127 15.67 -9.65 -0.22
N HIS A 128 15.87 -8.53 -0.90
CA HIS A 128 15.78 -8.41 -2.36
C HIS A 128 16.88 -7.45 -2.85
N ASP A 129 17.60 -7.82 -3.90
CA ASP A 129 18.69 -7.01 -4.49
C ASP A 129 19.70 -6.42 -3.48
N ASN A 130 20.18 -7.26 -2.56
CA ASN A 130 21.10 -6.89 -1.46
C ASN A 130 20.57 -5.80 -0.52
N ARG A 131 19.25 -5.56 -0.49
CA ARG A 131 18.57 -4.64 0.43
C ARG A 131 17.45 -5.38 1.15
N ALA A 132 17.04 -4.84 2.29
CA ALA A 132 15.78 -5.25 2.90
C ALA A 132 14.65 -4.52 2.17
N GLU A 133 13.79 -5.28 1.52
CA GLU A 133 12.56 -4.77 0.91
C GLU A 133 11.43 -4.91 1.91
N THR A 134 10.60 -3.87 2.00
CA THR A 134 9.46 -3.80 2.90
C THR A 134 8.21 -3.54 2.08
N VAL A 135 7.27 -4.48 2.11
CA VAL A 135 6.04 -4.44 1.33
C VAL A 135 4.83 -4.44 2.26
N LEU A 136 3.91 -3.50 2.06
CA LEU A 136 2.63 -3.49 2.79
C LEU A 136 1.75 -4.64 2.29
N LEU A 137 1.36 -5.54 3.19
CA LEU A 137 0.44 -6.64 2.90
C LEU A 137 -1.01 -6.26 3.17
N ALA A 138 -1.25 -5.58 4.29
CA ALA A 138 -2.59 -5.17 4.69
C ALA A 138 -2.54 -3.96 5.62
N MET A 139 -3.56 -3.11 5.51
CA MET A 139 -3.89 -2.10 6.51
C MET A 139 -5.39 -2.16 6.73
N ALA A 140 -5.82 -2.62 7.90
CA ALA A 140 -7.24 -2.81 8.19
C ALA A 140 -7.58 -2.38 9.61
N PRO A 141 -8.81 -1.88 9.84
CA PRO A 141 -9.30 -1.66 11.19
C PRO A 141 -9.45 -3.03 11.88
N ILE A 142 -8.96 -3.16 13.11
CA ILE A 142 -9.33 -4.27 13.99
C ILE A 142 -10.57 -3.79 14.74
N VAL A 143 -11.72 -3.87 14.07
CA VAL A 143 -13.04 -3.62 14.66
C VAL A 143 -13.79 -4.93 14.62
N ASP A 144 -14.18 -5.42 15.79
CA ASP A 144 -15.32 -6.32 15.92
C ASP A 144 -16.40 -5.53 16.66
N ASP A 145 -17.53 -5.28 16.00
CA ASP A 145 -18.63 -4.47 16.54
C ASP A 145 -19.31 -5.10 17.76
N GLU A 146 -18.93 -6.33 18.16
CA GLU A 146 -19.48 -7.00 19.34
C GLU A 146 -18.45 -7.63 20.29
N VAL A 147 -17.15 -7.55 19.99
CA VAL A 147 -16.12 -8.22 20.81
C VAL A 147 -14.95 -7.27 21.11
N LYS A 148 -14.74 -7.00 22.40
CA LYS A 148 -13.56 -6.29 22.93
C LYS A 148 -12.27 -7.11 22.82
N ASP A 149 -12.11 -7.91 21.79
CA ASP A 149 -11.00 -8.86 21.70
C ASP A 149 -9.92 -8.31 20.76
N HIS A 150 -9.24 -7.25 21.22
CA HIS A 150 -7.84 -6.95 20.84
C HIS A 150 -6.87 -8.02 21.39
N THR A 151 -7.30 -9.27 21.37
CA THR A 151 -6.56 -10.42 21.88
C THR A 151 -5.52 -10.82 20.85
N ALA A 152 -4.42 -11.40 21.32
CA ALA A 152 -3.38 -11.87 20.43
C ALA A 152 -3.89 -12.91 19.43
N GLU A 153 -4.90 -13.68 19.83
CA GLU A 153 -5.59 -14.68 19.01
C GLU A 153 -6.26 -14.02 17.78
N SER A 154 -6.97 -12.90 17.96
CA SER A 154 -7.57 -12.13 16.86
C SER A 154 -6.50 -11.61 15.88
N HIS A 155 -5.36 -11.12 16.39
CA HIS A 155 -4.25 -10.68 15.55
C HIS A 155 -3.63 -11.82 14.74
N VAL A 156 -3.50 -13.01 15.31
CA VAL A 156 -3.00 -14.21 14.60
C VAL A 156 -3.99 -14.70 13.55
N ALA A 157 -5.29 -14.65 13.84
CA ALA A 157 -6.34 -15.00 12.86
C ALA A 157 -6.36 -13.99 11.69
N PHE A 158 -6.24 -12.70 12.00
CA PHE A 158 -6.12 -11.64 11.00
C PHE A 158 -4.89 -11.85 10.11
N LEU A 159 -3.72 -12.11 10.69
CA LEU A 159 -2.52 -12.49 9.93
C LEU A 159 -2.74 -13.66 9.01
N SER A 160 -3.32 -14.75 9.53
CA SER A 160 -3.52 -15.97 8.77
C SER A 160 -4.40 -15.70 7.55
N THR A 161 -5.40 -14.83 7.71
CA THR A 161 -6.27 -14.37 6.62
C THR A 161 -5.48 -13.54 5.60
N VAL A 162 -4.71 -12.56 6.05
CA VAL A 162 -3.90 -11.69 5.19
C VAL A 162 -2.89 -12.50 4.38
N LEU A 163 -2.14 -13.39 5.03
CA LEU A 163 -1.15 -14.25 4.37
C LEU A 163 -1.79 -15.23 3.39
N GLY A 164 -3.03 -15.66 3.64
CA GLY A 164 -3.81 -16.50 2.73
C GLY A 164 -3.99 -15.87 1.35
N PHE A 165 -4.16 -14.54 1.24
CA PHE A 165 -4.25 -13.85 -0.05
C PHE A 165 -2.98 -13.98 -0.90
N PHE A 166 -1.83 -14.15 -0.25
CA PHE A 166 -0.52 -14.27 -0.90
C PHE A 166 -0.03 -15.72 -1.01
N ASN A 167 -0.91 -16.71 -0.76
CA ASN A 167 -0.54 -18.13 -0.66
C ASN A 167 0.62 -18.37 0.33
N ARG A 168 0.57 -17.71 1.49
CA ARG A 168 1.51 -17.88 2.59
C ARG A 168 0.78 -18.27 3.86
N THR A 169 1.54 -18.80 4.81
CA THR A 169 1.05 -19.22 6.12
C THR A 169 1.88 -18.59 7.23
N THR A 170 1.36 -18.63 8.46
CA THR A 170 2.10 -18.16 9.64
C THR A 170 3.40 -18.92 9.87
N ASN A 171 3.54 -20.14 9.34
CA ASN A 171 4.79 -20.92 9.39
C ASN A 171 5.90 -20.30 8.54
N ASP A 172 5.59 -19.41 7.60
CA ASP A 172 6.57 -18.79 6.71
C ASP A 172 7.26 -17.58 7.36
N ILE A 173 6.78 -17.17 8.54
CA ILE A 173 7.32 -16.07 9.34
C ILE A 173 8.57 -16.54 10.10
N ILE A 174 9.68 -15.80 10.02
CA ILE A 174 10.88 -16.07 10.83
C ILE A 174 10.82 -15.31 12.16
N TYR A 175 10.53 -14.01 12.13
CA TYR A 175 10.31 -13.19 13.32
C TYR A 175 9.31 -12.08 13.07
N VAL A 176 8.83 -11.51 14.18
CA VAL A 176 7.91 -10.37 14.16
C VAL A 176 8.61 -9.15 14.75
N VAL A 177 8.40 -7.98 14.14
CA VAL A 177 8.81 -6.68 14.67
C VAL A 177 7.57 -5.90 15.07
N GLY A 178 7.59 -5.31 16.25
CA GLY A 178 6.48 -4.49 16.74
C GLY A 178 6.85 -3.77 18.02
N ASP A 179 5.97 -2.89 18.50
CA ASP A 179 6.14 -2.32 19.84
C ASP A 179 6.08 -3.42 20.90
N ASN A 180 6.81 -3.22 22.00
CA ASN A 180 6.93 -4.23 23.05
C ASN A 180 5.72 -4.19 24.00
N CYS A 181 4.52 -4.30 23.43
CA CYS A 181 3.28 -4.41 24.19
C CYS A 181 2.95 -5.88 24.48
N SER A 182 2.16 -6.12 25.52
CA SER A 182 1.77 -7.47 25.95
C SER A 182 1.08 -8.26 24.84
N THR A 183 0.28 -7.58 24.01
CA THR A 183 -0.43 -8.19 22.88
C THR A 183 0.56 -8.74 21.85
N ASN A 184 1.55 -7.95 21.44
CA ASN A 184 2.56 -8.40 20.46
C ASN A 184 3.45 -9.51 21.00
N GLY A 185 3.83 -9.45 22.28
CA GLY A 185 4.55 -10.55 22.94
C GLY A 185 3.74 -11.85 22.97
N LYS A 186 2.42 -11.75 23.14
CA LYS A 186 1.54 -12.91 23.09
C LYS A 186 1.33 -13.41 21.65
N VAL A 187 1.22 -12.53 20.66
CA VAL A 187 1.17 -12.89 19.23
C VAL A 187 2.43 -13.66 18.84
N SER A 188 3.62 -13.19 19.20
CA SER A 188 4.87 -13.89 18.89
C SER A 188 4.94 -15.27 19.56
N THR A 189 4.44 -15.38 20.80
CA THR A 189 4.33 -16.65 21.52
C THR A 189 3.37 -17.62 20.82
N LEU A 190 2.21 -17.15 20.35
CA LEU A 190 1.24 -17.98 19.62
C LEU A 190 1.76 -18.43 18.25
N LEU A 191 2.53 -17.58 17.58
CA LEU A 191 3.19 -17.90 16.31
C LEU A 191 4.43 -18.79 16.48
N GLY A 192 4.99 -18.87 17.69
CA GLY A 192 6.22 -19.62 17.97
C GLY A 192 7.49 -18.94 17.41
N VAL A 193 7.46 -17.63 17.19
CA VAL A 193 8.57 -16.85 16.59
C VAL A 193 9.05 -15.74 17.54
N PRO A 194 10.32 -15.30 17.46
CA PRO A 194 10.80 -14.21 18.30
C PRO A 194 10.16 -12.86 17.95
N LEU A 195 10.00 -12.00 18.96
CA LEU A 195 9.60 -10.61 18.82
C LEU A 195 10.83 -9.70 18.91
N VAL A 196 11.05 -8.89 17.89
CA VAL A 196 12.06 -7.82 17.89
C VAL A 196 11.37 -6.51 18.27
N GLY A 197 11.74 -5.96 19.42
CA GLY A 197 11.15 -4.74 19.94
C GLY A 197 11.46 -3.51 19.08
N CYS A 198 10.44 -2.70 18.82
CA CYS A 198 10.54 -1.49 18.02
C CYS A 198 11.57 -0.48 18.57
N ALA A 199 12.53 -0.09 17.74
CA ALA A 199 13.58 0.86 18.12
C ALA A 199 13.05 2.27 18.39
N SER A 200 12.09 2.75 17.60
CA SER A 200 11.47 4.07 17.82
C SER A 200 10.67 4.10 19.12
N HIS A 201 9.98 3.02 19.47
CA HIS A 201 9.30 2.92 20.77
C HIS A 201 10.29 2.96 21.94
N ARG A 202 11.41 2.22 21.86
CA ARG A 202 12.49 2.28 22.87
C ARG A 202 13.09 3.68 23.00
N LEU A 203 13.30 4.36 21.88
CA LEU A 203 13.78 5.75 21.87
C LEU A 203 12.75 6.69 22.51
N ASN A 204 11.47 6.53 22.18
CA ASN A 204 10.39 7.33 22.77
C ASN A 204 10.37 7.17 24.30
N LEU A 205 10.47 5.93 24.81
CA LEU A 205 10.57 5.67 26.26
C LEU A 205 11.80 6.35 26.88
N ALA A 206 12.96 6.29 26.23
CA ALA A 206 14.16 6.96 26.70
C ALA A 206 14.00 8.49 26.74
N VAL A 207 13.38 9.08 25.72
CA VAL A 207 13.08 10.52 25.65
C VAL A 207 12.09 10.90 26.74
N THR A 208 11.02 10.12 26.95
CA THR A 208 10.06 10.36 28.04
C THR A 208 10.74 10.33 29.41
N ALA A 209 11.61 9.34 29.66
CA ALA A 209 12.36 9.25 30.90
C ALA A 209 13.32 10.43 31.10
N PHE A 210 14.00 10.87 30.04
CA PHE A 210 14.86 12.05 30.06
C PHE A 210 14.07 13.33 30.35
N MET A 211 12.90 13.47 29.72
CA MET A 211 12.00 14.61 29.86
C MET A 211 11.27 14.68 31.20
N GLY A 212 11.21 13.59 31.98
CA GLY A 212 10.58 13.58 33.31
C GLY A 212 11.17 14.63 34.27
N LYS A 213 12.43 15.04 34.07
CA LYS A 213 13.05 16.13 34.83
C LYS A 213 12.42 17.51 34.60
N HIS A 214 11.69 17.66 33.49
CA HIS A 214 11.05 18.90 33.04
C HIS A 214 9.52 18.78 33.02
N GLU A 215 8.96 17.82 33.77
CA GLU A 215 7.52 17.52 33.77
C GLU A 215 6.68 18.78 34.04
N LYS A 216 7.09 19.61 35.01
CA LYS A 216 6.38 20.85 35.36
C LYS A 216 6.37 21.88 34.24
N GLU A 217 7.47 22.02 33.50
CA GLU A 217 7.56 22.90 32.33
C GLU A 217 6.73 22.35 31.17
N LEU A 218 6.77 21.04 30.95
CA LEU A 218 5.98 20.35 29.93
C LEU A 218 4.48 20.46 30.19
N GLU A 219 4.03 20.37 31.45
CA GLU A 219 2.64 20.61 31.84
C GLU A 219 2.18 22.03 31.49
N LYS A 220 3.02 23.04 31.77
CA LYS A 220 2.73 24.44 31.41
C LYS A 220 2.60 24.61 29.89
N LEU A 221 3.51 24.02 29.13
CA LEU A 221 3.45 24.02 27.67
C LEU A 221 2.21 23.29 27.15
N GLN A 222 1.86 22.14 27.74
CA GLN A 222 0.67 21.38 27.35
C GLN A 222 -0.61 22.17 27.65
N MET A 223 -0.70 22.85 28.80
CA MET A 223 -1.82 23.74 29.12
C MET A 223 -1.93 24.88 28.12
N LEU A 224 -0.81 25.52 27.76
CA LEU A 224 -0.79 26.58 26.75
C LEU A 224 -1.25 26.05 25.38
N MET A 225 -0.71 24.91 24.93
CA MET A 225 -1.09 24.26 23.68
C MET A 225 -2.58 23.92 23.62
N ARG A 226 -3.15 23.40 24.71
CA ARG A 226 -4.60 23.11 24.81
C ARG A 226 -5.43 24.39 24.65
N LYS A 227 -5.04 25.49 25.29
CA LYS A 227 -5.71 26.79 25.16
C LYS A 227 -5.61 27.36 23.74
N LEU A 228 -4.43 27.31 23.13
CA LEU A 228 -4.23 27.78 21.75
C LEU A 228 -5.05 26.96 20.73
N ARG A 229 -5.12 25.63 20.93
CA ARG A 229 -5.95 24.75 20.09
C ARG A 229 -7.43 25.13 20.13
N THR A 230 -7.97 25.46 21.30
CA THR A 230 -9.37 25.87 21.43
C THR A 230 -9.66 27.25 20.82
N LEU A 231 -8.69 28.17 20.87
CA LEU A 231 -8.83 29.51 20.29
C LEU A 231 -8.83 29.47 18.75
N ASN A 232 -7.99 28.65 18.13
CA ASN A 232 -7.97 28.48 16.67
C ASN A 232 -9.26 27.85 16.13
N ALA A 233 -9.89 26.95 16.87
CA ALA A 233 -11.19 26.38 16.48
C ALA A 233 -12.35 27.40 16.58
N ALA A 234 -12.30 28.31 17.55
CA ALA A 234 -13.31 29.35 17.72
C ALA A 234 -13.27 30.42 16.61
N ALA A 235 -12.10 30.68 16.02
CA ALA A 235 -11.94 31.61 14.92
C ALA A 235 -12.51 31.10 13.57
N TRP A 236 -12.73 29.79 13.44
CA TRP A 236 -13.34 29.16 12.26
C TRP A 236 -14.87 29.02 12.34
N LEU A 237 -15.47 29.35 13.48
CA LEU A 237 -16.92 29.26 13.74
C LEU A 237 -17.63 30.63 13.75
N ARG A 238 -16.98 31.68 13.24
CA ARG A 238 -17.57 33.01 12.97
C ARG A 238 -17.45 33.33 11.49
#